data_AF-A0A661TRQ8-F1
#
_entry.id   AF-A0A661TRQ8-F1
#
_cell.length_a   1.000
_cell.length_b   1.000
_cell.length_c   1.000
_cell.angle_alpha   90.00
_cell.angle_beta   90.00
_cell.angle_gamma   90.00
#
_symmetry.space_group_name_H-M   'P 1'
#
loop_
_entity.id
_entity.type
_entity.pdbx_description
1 polymer ?
#
loop_
_entity_poly.entity_id
_entity_poly.type
_entity_poly.pdbx_seq_one_letter_code
_entity_poly.pdbx_strand_id
1 'polypeptide(L)' 'MKDKLKNILDWLEPKVSYADLRFVQTEKENIDVENGILSSYNVSTDRGIGIRVLTDGAWGFAASNN' A
#
# COMPACT_ATOMS: atom_id res chain seq x y z
N MET A 1 8.17 -8.16 2.86
CA MET A 1 6.80 -7.61 3.03
C MET A 1 5.75 -8.72 3.08
N LYS A 2 5.78 -9.68 2.14
CA LYS A 2 4.86 -10.82 2.10
C LYS A 2 4.69 -11.55 3.45
N ASP A 3 5.77 -11.85 4.16
CA ASP A 3 5.70 -12.57 5.44
C ASP A 3 4.99 -11.75 6.54
N LYS A 4 5.22 -10.43 6.58
CA LYS A 4 4.50 -9.55 7.51
C LYS A 4 3.00 -9.55 7.22
N LEU A 5 2.61 -9.44 5.94
CA LEU A 5 1.20 -9.49 5.54
C LEU A 5 0.56 -10.82 5.88
N LYS A 6 1.29 -11.93 5.68
CA LYS A 6 0.83 -13.26 6.05
C LYS A 6 0.58 -13.37 7.56
N ASN A 7 1.52 -12.91 8.39
CA ASN A 7 1.33 -12.94 9.84
C ASN A 7 0.10 -12.13 10.29
N ILE A 8 -0.21 -11.01 9.62
CA ILE A 8 -1.43 -10.23 9.91
C ILE A 8 -2.69 -10.99 9.47
N LEU A 9 -2.66 -11.63 8.28
CA LEU A 9 -3.76 -12.49 7.83
C LEU A 9 -4.01 -13.65 8.80
N ASP A 10 -2.96 -14.36 9.22
CA ASP A 10 -3.05 -15.47 10.18
C ASP A 10 -3.62 -14.97 11.53
N TRP A 11 -3.31 -13.74 11.93
CA TRP A 11 -3.89 -13.13 13.13
C TRP A 11 -5.36 -12.71 12.95
N LEU A 12 -5.77 -12.28 11.75
CA LEU A 12 -7.15 -11.88 11.44
C LEU A 12 -8.08 -13.07 11.21
N GLU A 13 -7.57 -14.17 10.65
CA GLU A 13 -8.34 -15.35 10.24
C GLU A 13 -9.38 -15.83 11.28
N PRO A 14 -9.08 -15.97 12.58
CA PRO A 14 -10.08 -16.42 13.54
C PRO A 14 -11.06 -15.33 14.01
N LYS A 15 -10.91 -14.07 13.58
CA LYS A 15 -11.65 -12.90 14.11
C LYS A 15 -12.66 -12.31 13.12
N VAL A 16 -12.54 -12.60 11.83
CA VAL A 16 -13.31 -11.95 10.78
C VAL A 16 -13.81 -12.96 9.76
N SER A 17 -14.94 -12.68 9.11
CA SER A 17 -15.49 -13.56 8.07
C SER A 17 -14.69 -13.47 6.76
N TYR A 18 -14.02 -12.35 6.53
CA TYR A 18 -13.12 -12.14 5.40
C TYR A 18 -12.11 -11.04 5.73
N ALA A 19 -10.87 -11.20 5.25
CA ALA A 19 -9.87 -10.16 5.25
C ALA A 19 -9.09 -10.17 3.94
N ASP A 20 -8.72 -8.98 3.47
CA ASP A 20 -7.64 -8.81 2.50
C ASP A 20 -6.67 -7.71 2.93
N LEU A 21 -5.43 -7.87 2.48
CA LEU A 21 -4.38 -6.87 2.62
C LEU A 21 -3.79 -6.61 1.25
N ARG A 22 -3.70 -5.33 0.89
CA ARG A 22 -3.09 -4.88 -0.37
C ARG A 22 -1.87 -4.03 -0.04
N PHE A 23 -0.68 -4.55 -0.34
CA PHE A 23 0.55 -3.76 -0.38
C PHE A 23 0.78 -3.23 -1.80
N VAL A 24 1.11 -1.95 -1.90
CA VAL A 24 1.50 -1.29 -3.14
C VAL A 24 2.81 -0.58 -2.92
N GLN A 25 3.74 -0.69 -3.87
CA GLN A 25 4.92 0.15 -3.99
C GLN A 25 4.90 0.77 -5.39
N THR A 26 5.17 2.06 -5.46
CA THR A 26 5.21 2.81 -6.71
C THR A 26 6.52 3.58 -6.77
N GLU A 27 7.29 3.34 -7.81
CA GLU A 27 8.51 4.08 -8.13
C GLU A 27 8.18 5.04 -9.27
N LYS A 28 8.56 6.30 -9.10
CA LYS A 28 8.35 7.36 -10.09
C LYS A 28 9.66 8.08 -10.32
N GLU A 29 10.00 8.21 -11.60
CA GLU A 29 11.12 9.01 -12.07
C GLU A 29 10.53 10.14 -12.93
N ASN A 30 10.83 11.38 -12.57
CA ASN A 30 10.44 12.57 -13.29
C ASN A 30 11.70 13.29 -13.78
N ILE A 31 11.72 13.59 -15.08
CA ILE A 31 12.79 14.32 -15.75
C ILE A 31 12.14 15.48 -16.48
N ASP A 32 12.38 16.70 -16.00
CA ASP A 32 11.82 17.91 -16.60
C ASP A 32 12.91 18.68 -17.36
N VAL A 33 12.59 19.07 -18.59
CA VAL A 33 13.47 19.87 -19.45
C VAL A 33 12.74 21.12 -19.87
N GLU A 34 13.38 22.27 -19.68
CA GLU A 34 12.87 23.58 -20.06
C GLU A 34 13.89 24.26 -20.98
N ASN A 35 13.46 24.66 -22.18
CA ASN A 35 14.33 25.27 -23.20
C ASN A 35 15.60 24.45 -23.54
N GLY A 36 15.51 23.13 -23.50
CA GLY A 36 16.64 22.23 -23.75
C GLY A 36 17.62 22.09 -22.58
N ILE A 37 17.32 22.71 -21.43
CA ILE A 37 18.09 22.61 -20.20
C ILE A 37 17.33 21.73 -19.21
N LEU A 38 18.00 20.78 -18.58
CA LEU A 38 17.43 19.98 -17.50
C LEU A 38 17.05 20.90 -16.34
N SER A 39 15.75 21.04 -16.08
CA SER A 39 15.23 21.92 -15.02
C SER A 39 14.98 21.15 -13.73
N SER A 40 14.62 19.87 -13.81
CA SER A 40 14.35 19.03 -12.65
C SER A 40 14.65 17.55 -12.94
N TYR A 41 15.15 16.85 -11.93
CA TYR A 41 15.29 15.41 -11.92
C TYR A 41 14.92 14.88 -10.54
N ASN A 42 13.87 14.07 -10.45
CA ASN A 42 13.36 13.53 -9.20
C ASN A 42 13.06 12.05 -9.32
N VAL A 43 13.56 11.27 -8.36
CA VAL A 43 13.16 9.88 -8.15
C VAL A 43 12.47 9.80 -6.80
N SER A 44 11.27 9.21 -6.79
CA SER A 44 10.49 9.00 -5.58
C SER A 44 9.97 7.57 -5.51
N THR A 45 9.89 7.06 -4.29
CA THR A 45 9.27 5.77 -3.99
C THR A 45 8.19 5.98 -2.95
N ASP A 46 6.96 5.62 -3.29
CA ASP A 46 5.83 5.58 -2.36
C ASP A 46 5.44 4.13 -2.08
N ARG A 47 4.97 3.85 -0.87
CA ARG A 47 4.56 2.52 -0.42
C ARG A 47 3.37 2.64 0.51
N GLY A 48 2.43 1.71 0.41
CA GLY A 48 1.27 1.67 1.30
C GLY A 48 0.68 0.29 1.46
N ILE A 49 -0.02 0.10 2.57
CA ILE A 49 -0.83 -1.07 2.88
C ILE A 49 -2.25 -0.61 3.16
N GLY A 50 -3.22 -1.21 2.48
CA GLY A 50 -4.63 -1.14 2.82
C GLY A 50 -5.12 -2.49 3.37
N ILE A 51 -5.98 -2.46 4.37
CA ILE A 51 -6.58 -3.64 4.99
C ILE A 51 -8.09 -3.49 4.94
N ARG A 52 -8.80 -4.50 4.41
CA ARG A 52 -10.27 -4.60 4.50
C ARG A 52 -10.64 -5.82 5.32
N VAL A 53 -11.67 -5.66 6.15
CA VAL A 53 -12.25 -6.75 6.95
C VAL A 53 -13.77 -6.76 6.84
N LEU A 54 -14.38 -7.94 6.86
CA LEU A 54 -15.81 -8.14 6.97
C LEU A 54 -16.10 -8.92 8.25
N THR A 55 -16.91 -8.33 9.14
CA THR A 55 -17.34 -8.96 10.41
C THR A 55 -18.81 -8.64 10.62
N ASP A 56 -19.62 -9.65 10.95
CA ASP A 56 -21.05 -9.51 11.25
C ASP A 56 -21.85 -8.72 10.21
N GLY A 57 -21.49 -8.89 8.93
CA GLY A 57 -22.13 -8.21 7.80
C GLY A 57 -21.69 -6.75 7.57
N ALA A 58 -20.72 -6.24 8.34
CA ALA A 58 -20.19 -4.88 8.21
C ALA A 58 -18.74 -4.85 7.71
N TRP A 59 -18.44 -3.89 6.82
CA TRP A 59 -17.11 -3.66 6.29
C TRP A 59 -16.31 -2.65 7.15
N GLY A 60 -15.06 -3.00 7.44
CA GLY A 60 -14.06 -2.10 8.00
C GLY A 60 -12.88 -1.90 7.05
N PHE A 61 -12.28 -0.72 7.06
CA PHE A 61 -11.10 -0.39 6.27
C PHE A 61 -10.11 0.47 7.06
N ALA A 62 -8.82 0.19 6.91
CA ALA A 62 -7.72 1.03 7.41
C ALA A 62 -6.53 0.98 6.43
N ALA A 63 -5.70 2.03 6.43
CA ALA A 63 -4.50 2.08 5.61
C ALA A 63 -3.36 2.83 6.29
N SER A 64 -2.12 2.48 5.94
CA SER A 64 -0.89 3.16 6.35
C SER A 64 0.10 3.20 5.20
N ASN A 65 0.93 4.23 5.14
CA ASN A 65 2.09 4.35 4.26
C ASN A 65 3.44 4.30 5.01
N ASN A 66 3.40 4.07 6.33
CA ASN A 66 4.54 3.88 7.20
C ASN A 66 4.71 2.42 7.62
#